data_AF-A0A2E5ZMQ5-F1
#
_entry.id   AF-A0A2E5ZMQ5-F1
#
_cell.length_a   1.000
_cell.length_b   1.000
_cell.length_c   1.000
_cell.angle_alpha   90.00
_cell.angle_beta   90.00
_cell.angle_gamma   90.00
#
_symmetry.space_group_name_H-M   'P 1'
#
loop_
_entity.id
_entity.type
_entity.pdbx_description
1 polymer ?
#
loop_
_entity_poly.entity_id
_entity_poly.type
_entity_poly.pdbx_seq_one_letter_code
_entity_poly.pdbx_strand_id
1 'polypeptide(L)'
;MSDEYRIQELLERDVYVGETHVGVITGERFHPRDELVQSMRIKVEGEVAEQYMRKPAEFAPLSKELVHSIRSDGGVKLSKSMRELQRRWRNTVRI
;
A
#
# COMPACT_ATOMS: atom_id res chain seq x y z
N MET A 1 -7.58 8.84 -14.53
CA MET A 1 -6.86 7.59 -14.87
C MET A 1 -6.66 6.72 -13.62
N SER A 2 -7.70 6.47 -12.81
CA SER A 2 -7.59 5.64 -11.58
C SER A 2 -8.39 4.33 -11.66
N ASP A 3 -8.94 4.00 -12.82
CA ASP A 3 -9.72 2.78 -13.06
C ASP A 3 -8.91 1.61 -13.62
N GLU A 4 -7.60 1.77 -13.80
CA GLU A 4 -6.86 0.89 -14.71
C GLU A 4 -6.47 -0.47 -14.13
N TYR A 5 -6.39 -0.61 -12.80
CA TYR A 5 -6.01 -1.88 -12.17
C TYR A 5 -7.08 -2.36 -11.20
N ARG A 6 -7.42 -3.65 -11.21
CA ARG A 6 -8.24 -4.26 -10.14
C ARG A 6 -7.35 -4.60 -8.94
N ILE A 7 -7.88 -4.56 -7.72
CA ILE A 7 -7.05 -4.89 -6.54
C ILE A 7 -6.56 -6.34 -6.61
N GLN A 8 -7.39 -7.25 -7.13
CA GLN A 8 -7.03 -8.64 -7.32
C GLN A 8 -5.82 -8.80 -8.24
N GLU A 9 -5.65 -7.92 -9.23
CA GLU A 9 -4.46 -7.93 -10.07
C GLU A 9 -3.23 -7.51 -9.28
N LEU A 10 -3.36 -6.64 -8.29
CA LEU A 10 -2.26 -6.06 -7.51
C LEU A 10 -1.78 -6.95 -6.35
N LEU A 11 -2.47 -8.05 -6.04
CA LEU A 11 -2.10 -8.95 -4.97
C LEU A 11 -0.70 -9.55 -5.21
N GLU A 12 0.00 -9.83 -4.11
CA GLU A 12 1.34 -10.44 -4.07
C GLU A 12 2.44 -9.61 -4.75
N ARG A 13 2.16 -8.37 -5.15
CA ARG A 13 3.16 -7.47 -5.71
C ARG A 13 3.91 -6.70 -4.63
N ASP A 14 5.22 -6.60 -4.84
CA ASP A 14 6.10 -5.69 -4.10
C ASP A 14 5.69 -4.24 -4.34
N VAL A 15 5.75 -3.41 -3.31
CA VAL A 15 5.33 -2.02 -3.33
C VAL A 15 6.55 -1.13 -3.14
N TYR A 16 6.65 -0.10 -3.97
CA TYR A 16 7.78 0.81 -3.99
C TYR A 16 7.37 2.27 -3.89
N VAL A 17 8.16 3.03 -3.14
CA VAL A 17 8.14 4.50 -3.13
C VAL A 17 9.47 4.98 -3.70
N GLY A 18 9.46 5.52 -4.91
CA GLY A 18 10.71 5.71 -5.65
C GLY A 18 11.36 4.35 -5.90
N GLU A 19 12.58 4.15 -5.41
CA GLU A 19 13.30 2.86 -5.44
C GLU A 19 13.23 2.10 -4.11
N THR A 20 12.65 2.68 -3.06
CA THR A 20 12.57 2.04 -1.75
C THR A 20 11.46 1.01 -1.74
N HIS A 21 11.80 -0.26 -1.49
CA HIS A 21 10.83 -1.31 -1.23
C HIS A 21 10.15 -1.05 0.13
N VAL A 22 8.81 -1.04 0.15
CA VAL A 22 8.02 -0.75 1.37
C VAL A 22 7.21 -1.93 1.87
N GLY A 23 7.10 -3.01 1.09
CA GLY A 23 6.39 -4.22 1.47
C GLY A 23 5.55 -4.80 0.35
N VAL A 24 4.72 -5.78 0.67
CA VAL A 24 3.99 -6.59 -0.32
C VAL A 24 2.49 -6.44 -0.12
N ILE A 25 1.71 -6.36 -1.21
CA ILE A 25 0.25 -6.40 -1.13
C ILE A 25 -0.21 -7.81 -0.78
N THR A 26 -0.93 -7.96 0.34
CA THR A 26 -1.36 -9.27 0.88
C THR A 26 -2.87 -9.45 0.95
N GLY A 27 -3.64 -8.50 0.41
CA GLY A 27 -5.09 -8.62 0.38
C GLY A 27 -5.81 -7.29 0.23
N GLU A 28 -7.13 -7.38 0.31
CA GLU A 28 -8.06 -6.26 0.34
C GLU A 28 -8.42 -5.90 1.78
N ARG A 29 -8.77 -4.63 2.04
CA ARG A 29 -9.52 -4.30 3.24
C ARG A 29 -11.00 -4.60 3.01
N PHE A 30 -11.61 -5.27 3.97
CA PHE A 30 -13.03 -5.59 3.93
C PHE A 30 -13.88 -4.32 3.79
N HIS A 31 -14.78 -4.32 2.81
CA HIS A 31 -15.88 -3.39 2.70
C HIS A 31 -17.17 -4.22 2.54
N PRO A 32 -18.30 -3.85 3.17
CA PRO A 32 -19.57 -4.59 3.02
C PRO A 32 -20.11 -4.68 1.58
N ARG A 33 -19.51 -3.92 0.67
CA ARG A 33 -19.81 -3.89 -0.77
C ARG A 33 -18.47 -3.98 -1.50
N ASP A 34 -18.27 -5.06 -2.24
CA ASP A 34 -16.99 -5.34 -2.93
C ASP A 34 -16.63 -4.26 -3.95
N GLU A 35 -17.63 -3.67 -4.61
CA GLU A 35 -17.47 -2.57 -5.57
C GLU A 35 -16.87 -1.29 -4.96
N LEU A 36 -16.92 -1.15 -3.62
CA LEU A 36 -16.41 0.00 -2.88
C LEU A 36 -15.07 -0.29 -2.18
N VAL A 37 -14.45 -1.45 -2.43
CA VAL A 37 -13.12 -1.75 -1.90
C VAL A 37 -12.09 -0.83 -2.57
N GLN A 38 -11.64 0.17 -1.83
CA GLN A 38 -10.69 1.19 -2.30
C GLN A 38 -9.31 1.10 -1.63
N SER A 39 -9.13 0.17 -0.70
CA SER A 39 -7.90 0.03 0.08
C SER A 39 -7.43 -1.41 0.12
N MET A 40 -6.13 -1.56 -0.06
CA MET A 40 -5.39 -2.82 0.05
C MET A 40 -4.78 -2.93 1.44
N ARG A 41 -4.45 -4.16 1.83
CA ARG A 41 -3.59 -4.48 2.97
C ARG A 41 -2.20 -4.79 2.44
N ILE A 42 -1.20 -4.10 2.95
CA ILE A 42 0.21 -4.43 2.70
C ILE A 42 0.83 -5.06 3.94
N LYS A 43 1.71 -6.04 3.75
CA LYS A 43 2.69 -6.47 4.74
C LYS A 43 3.91 -5.57 4.58
N VAL A 44 4.20 -4.77 5.58
CA VAL A 44 5.23 -3.73 5.52
C VAL A 44 6.59 -4.34 5.84
N GLU A 45 7.62 -3.89 5.13
CA GLU A 45 9.00 -4.21 5.47
C GLU A 45 9.35 -3.76 6.89
N GLY A 46 10.09 -4.61 7.63
CA GLY A 46 10.38 -4.39 9.04
C GLY A 46 11.08 -3.05 9.31
N GLU A 47 12.14 -2.77 8.56
CA GLU A 47 12.90 -1.51 8.65
C GLU A 47 12.02 -0.29 8.34
N VAL A 48 11.14 -0.40 7.35
CA VAL A 48 10.20 0.67 6.97
C VAL A 48 9.17 0.89 8.08
N ALA A 49 8.64 -0.17 8.67
CA ALA A 49 7.70 -0.08 9.78
C ALA A 49 8.35 0.58 11.00
N GLU A 50 9.57 0.19 11.35
CA GLU A 50 10.33 0.75 12.47
C GLU A 50 10.67 2.23 12.27
N GLN A 51 11.10 2.60 11.07
CA GLN A 51 11.54 3.96 10.78
C GLN A 51 10.38 4.94 10.58
N TYR A 52 9.30 4.51 9.92
CA TYR A 52 8.27 5.43 9.44
C TYR A 52 6.94 5.32 10.19
N MET A 53 6.65 4.24 10.91
CA MET A 53 5.40 4.16 11.68
C MET A 53 5.58 4.66 13.11
N ARG A 54 4.54 5.33 13.63
CA ARG A 54 4.51 5.75 15.04
C ARG A 54 4.54 4.55 15.99
N LYS A 55 3.85 3.47 15.62
CA LYS A 55 3.88 2.16 16.30
C LYS A 55 4.10 1.11 15.21
N PRO A 56 5.28 0.48 15.15
CA PRO A 56 5.59 -0.51 14.12
C PRO A 56 4.51 -1.58 14.03
N ALA A 57 4.10 -1.89 12.81
CA ALA A 57 3.06 -2.86 12.50
C ALA A 57 3.52 -3.72 11.33
N GLU A 58 3.25 -5.02 11.39
CA GLU A 58 3.46 -5.90 10.25
C GLU A 58 2.55 -5.53 9.07
N PHE A 59 1.35 -5.02 9.34
CA PHE A 59 0.37 -4.69 8.30
C PHE A 59 -0.05 -3.23 8.34
N ALA A 60 -0.24 -2.66 7.15
CA ALA A 60 -0.74 -1.30 6.99
C ALA A 60 -1.75 -1.20 5.83
N PRO A 61 -2.67 -0.23 5.88
CA PRO A 61 -3.54 0.08 4.75
C PRO A 61 -2.78 0.82 3.65
N LEU A 62 -3.13 0.53 2.41
CA LEU A 62 -2.66 1.24 1.23
C LEU A 62 -3.84 1.58 0.33
N SER A 63 -4.11 2.87 0.12
CA SER A 63 -5.19 3.30 -0.77
C SER A 63 -4.82 2.97 -2.22
N LYS A 64 -5.77 2.40 -2.97
CA LYS A 64 -5.62 2.06 -4.39
C LYS A 64 -5.29 3.28 -5.24
N GLU A 65 -5.79 4.45 -4.85
CA GLU A 65 -5.51 5.74 -5.53
C GLU A 65 -4.01 6.11 -5.55
N LEU A 66 -3.20 5.49 -4.68
CA LEU A 66 -1.77 5.75 -4.59
C LEU A 66 -0.96 5.01 -5.64
N VAL A 67 -1.54 3.97 -6.25
CA VAL A 67 -0.90 3.21 -7.33
C VAL A 67 -0.69 4.13 -8.52
N HIS A 68 0.57 4.26 -8.94
CA HIS A 68 0.94 5.05 -10.10
C HIS A 68 1.11 4.18 -11.34
N SER A 69 1.88 3.10 -11.22
CA SER A 69 2.20 2.21 -12.33
C SER A 69 2.71 0.86 -11.82
N ILE A 70 2.75 -0.12 -12.74
CA ILE A 70 3.49 -1.37 -12.56
C ILE A 70 4.89 -1.21 -13.17
N ARG A 71 5.92 -1.59 -12.43
CA ARG A 71 7.32 -1.64 -12.84
C ARG A 71 7.54 -2.81 -13.82
N SER A 72 8.67 -2.80 -14.54
CA SER A 72 9.03 -3.89 -15.45
C SER A 72 9.27 -5.23 -14.74
N ASP A 73 9.60 -5.20 -13.45
CA ASP A 73 9.77 -6.37 -12.58
C ASP A 73 8.44 -6.87 -11.98
N GLY A 74 7.31 -6.22 -12.30
CA GLY A 74 5.99 -6.55 -11.75
C GLY A 74 5.65 -5.84 -10.43
N GLY A 75 6.56 -5.06 -9.85
CA GLY A 75 6.30 -4.29 -8.64
C GLY A 75 5.37 -3.10 -8.85
N VAL A 76 4.67 -2.67 -7.80
CA VAL A 76 3.79 -1.50 -7.80
C VAL A 76 4.58 -0.26 -7.38
N LYS A 77 4.63 0.75 -8.23
CA LYS A 77 5.18 2.06 -7.89
C LYS A 77 4.07 2.98 -7.38
N LEU A 78 4.29 3.61 -6.23
CA LEU A 78 3.37 4.60 -5.69
C LEU A 78 3.64 6.00 -6.23
N SER A 79 2.58 6.80 -6.36
CA SER A 79 2.63 8.19 -6.84
C SER A 79 3.08 9.19 -5.78
N LYS A 80 3.25 8.77 -4.53
CA LYS A 80 3.51 9.63 -3.37
C LYS A 80 4.88 9.35 -2.74
N SER A 81 5.36 10.32 -1.97
CA SER A 81 6.61 10.23 -1.23
C SER A 81 6.47 9.42 0.06
N MET A 82 7.61 9.01 0.62
CA MET A 82 7.66 8.27 1.88
C MET A 82 7.03 9.06 3.04
N ARG A 83 7.22 10.39 3.05
CA ARG A 83 6.63 11.29 4.04
C ARG A 83 5.10 11.30 4.00
N GLU A 84 4.52 11.25 2.80
CA GLU A 84 3.07 11.20 2.63
C GLU A 84 2.51 9.83 3.02
N LEU A 85 3.19 8.75 2.65
CA LEU A 85 2.83 7.39 3.08
C LEU A 85 2.86 7.27 4.62
N GLN A 86 3.92 7.76 5.24
CA GLN A 86 4.04 7.88 6.69
C GLN A 86 2.89 8.70 7.31
N ARG A 87 2.53 9.85 6.72
CA ARG A 87 1.42 10.69 7.20
C ARG A 87 0.11 9.90 7.21
N ARG A 88 -0.16 9.12 6.16
CA ARG A 88 -1.36 8.30 6.04
C ARG A 88 -1.39 7.19 7.09
N TRP A 89 -0.31 6.42 7.25
CA TRP A 89 -0.24 5.37 8.28
C TRP A 89 -0.35 5.88 9.71
N ARG A 90 0.15 7.09 10.00
CA ARG A 90 -0.06 7.71 11.32
C ARG A 90 -1.51 8.08 11.60
N ASN A 91 -2.25 8.47 10.56
CA ASN A 91 -3.65 8.89 10.69
C ASN A 91 -4.63 7.71 10.62
N THR A 92 -4.21 6.56 10.10
CA THR A 92 -5.01 5.34 10.12
C THR A 92 -4.77 4.59 11.43
N VAL A 93 -5.42 5.06 12.50
CA VAL A 93 -5.52 4.35 13.77
C VAL A 93 -6.04 2.92 13.51
N ARG A 94 -5.38 1.92 14.13
CA ARG A 94 -5.66 0.49 13.99
C ARG A 94 -7.11 0.17 14.39
N ILE A 95 -7.79 -0.63 13.56
CA ILE A 95 -8.98 -1.41 13.92
C ILE A 95 -8.48 -2.75 14.46
#